data_AF-A0A1K1N3C1-F1
#
_entry.id   AF-A0A1K1N3C1-F1
#
_cell.length_a   1.000
_cell.length_b   1.000
_cell.length_c   1.000
_cell.angle_alpha   90.00
_cell.angle_beta   90.00
_cell.angle_gamma   90.00
#
_symmetry.space_group_name_H-M   'P 1'
#
loop_
_entity.id
_entity.type
_entity.pdbx_description
1 polymer ?
#
loop_
_entity_poly.entity_id
_entity_poly.type
_entity_poly.pdbx_seq_one_letter_code
_entity_poly.pdbx_strand_id
1 'polypeptide(L)'
;MEMPSLDLAPGAQANVQLFGTFHLGEFELALPIDVLQEVVSFPSGMTQIPLAPDYVLGLFLLRDMMIPVMDLARFLGQPAVGDQANRRVAIIKADQSLLGVTFDHTGEMLRLASSQIVRFDNGANATGLIAGAFHFDQRIIQVLSAEALVRLPGVPQANSALLALQARQRNALRKVSKVISFHVNGRHMALAMDAIHEIVRVPELEHSVLADSVCRGWFNLRDRPVPVLDVSSFLGLEASSLASPDASDAEDMRRIVVLRDKGFYLGLLVDDIDSIVAHTEAQLLPMPPTRGQIGLFANVISRRDTGEGDLILISTSALFANPYMAHLAKGHHDLYLVTDEEEHSSDARRKTQRETWLTFDLDRPMAVRLDQVCEVIGAHDPLVSPPGSSPYVCGVLNTGHALITVIDLRHVYGMEPFVETEDTRILVVEHAGHKYGLVVDAVRSITSIEPSNKLLVPALIALHLNDELRQDMHEVAEIPGETTLLLLDVASLLRRLAEEGETQNAPDIGMPGTLPAVHDLGAAVAVS
;
A
#
# COMPACT_ATOMS: atom_id res chain seq x y z
N MET A 1 48.17 -64.69 -3.49
CA MET A 1 48.67 -63.40 -4.01
C MET A 1 47.51 -62.73 -4.73
N GLU A 2 47.34 -61.44 -4.49
CA GLU A 2 46.12 -60.63 -4.61
C GLU A 2 45.27 -60.77 -5.88
N MET A 3 43.94 -60.66 -5.69
CA MET A 3 43.01 -60.14 -6.70
C MET A 3 43.08 -58.62 -6.72
N PRO A 4 42.93 -57.97 -7.89
CA PRO A 4 43.07 -56.53 -8.01
C PRO A 4 41.89 -55.81 -7.37
N SER A 5 42.21 -54.83 -6.55
CA SER A 5 41.29 -53.83 -6.00
C SER A 5 40.66 -53.00 -7.12
N LEU A 6 39.33 -53.03 -7.23
CA LEU A 6 38.59 -52.02 -8.00
C LEU A 6 38.63 -50.69 -7.23
N ASP A 7 39.32 -49.73 -7.83
CA ASP A 7 39.40 -48.35 -7.39
C ASP A 7 38.02 -47.68 -7.58
N LEU A 8 37.37 -47.30 -6.48
CA LEU A 8 36.16 -46.48 -6.49
C LEU A 8 36.58 -45.03 -6.73
N ALA A 9 36.23 -44.49 -7.89
CA ALA A 9 36.48 -43.10 -8.23
C ALA A 9 35.84 -42.14 -7.19
N PRO A 10 36.60 -41.18 -6.62
CA PRO A 10 36.05 -40.20 -5.69
C PRO A 10 35.45 -39.02 -6.48
N GLY A 11 34.14 -38.80 -6.37
CA GLY A 11 33.52 -37.56 -6.87
C GLY A 11 32.11 -37.64 -7.45
N ALA A 12 31.21 -38.48 -6.94
CA ALA A 12 29.77 -38.24 -7.14
C ALA A 12 29.27 -37.41 -5.95
N GLN A 13 29.21 -36.08 -6.10
CA GLN A 13 28.44 -35.25 -5.16
C GLN A 13 27.04 -35.85 -5.09
N ALA A 14 26.65 -36.38 -3.92
CA ALA A 14 25.30 -36.86 -3.71
C ALA A 14 24.36 -35.67 -3.92
N ASN A 15 23.64 -35.67 -5.04
CA ASN A 15 22.67 -34.63 -5.32
C ASN A 15 21.49 -34.85 -4.36
N VAL A 16 21.54 -34.14 -3.23
CA VAL A 16 20.53 -34.17 -2.16
C VAL A 16 19.42 -33.21 -2.55
N GLN A 17 18.21 -33.73 -2.65
CA GLN A 17 17.01 -32.97 -2.95
C GLN A 17 16.05 -32.96 -1.74
N LEU A 18 15.32 -31.86 -1.59
CA LEU A 18 14.30 -31.68 -0.56
C LEU A 18 12.93 -32.06 -1.10
N PHE A 19 12.18 -32.81 -0.30
CA PHE A 19 10.81 -33.22 -0.59
C PHE A 19 9.88 -32.75 0.54
N GLY A 20 8.73 -32.20 0.19
CA GLY A 20 7.61 -32.05 1.13
C GLY A 20 6.70 -33.27 1.03
N THR A 21 6.31 -33.86 2.15
CA THR A 21 5.34 -34.95 2.19
C THR A 21 3.95 -34.46 2.56
N PHE A 22 2.92 -35.17 2.09
CA PHE A 22 1.52 -34.87 2.29
C PHE A 22 0.73 -36.16 2.40
N HIS A 23 -0.36 -36.13 3.15
CA HIS A 23 -1.26 -37.26 3.30
C HIS A 23 -2.54 -37.06 2.49
N LEU A 24 -2.98 -38.14 1.85
CA LEU A 24 -4.24 -38.24 1.12
C LEU A 24 -4.87 -39.61 1.41
N GLY A 25 -5.82 -39.64 2.34
CA GLY A 25 -6.32 -40.87 2.94
C GLY A 25 -5.18 -41.70 3.51
N GLU A 26 -5.12 -42.96 3.10
CA GLU A 26 -4.06 -43.90 3.48
C GLU A 26 -2.73 -43.70 2.71
N PHE A 27 -2.69 -42.79 1.74
CA PHE A 27 -1.49 -42.57 0.93
C PHE A 27 -0.62 -41.45 1.51
N GLU A 28 0.67 -41.75 1.71
CA GLU A 28 1.72 -40.76 2.00
C GLU A 28 2.48 -40.46 0.70
N LEU A 29 2.34 -39.22 0.23
CA LEU A 29 2.83 -38.74 -1.06
C LEU A 29 3.89 -37.67 -0.85
N ALA A 30 4.86 -37.56 -1.76
CA ALA A 30 5.93 -36.59 -1.71
C ALA A 30 6.04 -35.81 -3.02
N LEU A 31 6.30 -34.50 -2.93
CA LEU A 31 6.69 -33.67 -4.06
C LEU A 31 8.04 -33.01 -3.77
N PRO A 32 8.92 -32.86 -4.78
CA PRO A 32 10.09 -32.02 -4.64
C PRO A 32 9.70 -30.60 -4.22
N ILE A 33 10.46 -29.99 -3.30
CA ILE A 33 10.16 -28.62 -2.85
C ILE A 33 10.27 -27.61 -3.99
N ASP A 34 11.11 -27.89 -5.00
CA ASP A 34 11.34 -27.02 -6.15
C ASP A 34 10.09 -26.84 -7.03
N VAL A 35 9.20 -27.85 -7.04
CA VAL A 35 7.93 -27.80 -7.79
C VAL A 35 6.76 -27.35 -6.92
N LEU A 36 6.90 -27.36 -5.59
CA LEU A 36 5.88 -26.89 -4.66
C LEU A 36 6.05 -25.39 -4.40
N GLN A 37 5.13 -24.56 -4.87
CA GLN A 37 5.21 -23.12 -4.65
C GLN A 37 4.74 -22.72 -3.25
N GLU A 38 3.53 -23.16 -2.88
CA GLU A 38 2.94 -22.86 -1.59
C GLU A 38 1.83 -23.85 -1.26
N VAL A 39 1.51 -23.94 0.04
CA VAL A 39 0.38 -24.67 0.56
C VAL A 39 -0.61 -23.66 1.12
N VAL A 40 -1.86 -23.72 0.66
CA VAL A 40 -2.94 -22.84 1.10
C VAL A 40 -4.08 -23.64 1.70
N SER A 41 -4.89 -22.98 2.52
CA SER A 41 -6.15 -23.54 3.00
C SER A 41 -7.09 -23.81 1.82
N PHE A 42 -7.94 -24.82 1.94
CA PHE A 42 -8.97 -25.06 0.93
C PHE A 42 -9.91 -23.83 0.83
N PRO A 43 -10.15 -23.30 -0.39
CA PRO A 43 -10.89 -22.05 -0.53
C PRO A 43 -12.39 -22.24 -0.29
N SER A 44 -13.03 -21.22 0.30
CA SER A 44 -14.46 -21.20 0.60
C SER A 44 -15.34 -21.07 -0.66
N GLY A 45 -14.78 -20.69 -1.80
CA GLY A 45 -15.47 -20.60 -3.09
C GLY A 45 -14.54 -20.88 -4.27
N MET A 46 -15.08 -21.57 -5.29
CA MET A 46 -14.38 -21.85 -6.55
C MET A 46 -15.31 -21.56 -7.73
N THR A 47 -14.73 -21.06 -8.83
CA THR A 47 -15.47 -20.85 -10.08
C THR A 47 -15.49 -22.15 -10.87
N GLN A 48 -16.69 -22.70 -11.11
CA GLN A 48 -16.87 -23.95 -11.85
C GLN A 48 -16.43 -23.81 -13.31
N ILE A 49 -15.79 -24.85 -13.85
CA ILE A 49 -15.39 -24.92 -15.27
C ILE A 49 -16.40 -25.80 -16.00
N PRO A 50 -17.14 -25.27 -16.98
CA PRO A 50 -18.07 -26.07 -17.76
C PRO A 50 -17.38 -27.25 -18.44
N LEU A 51 -18.01 -28.43 -18.41
CA LEU A 51 -17.53 -29.66 -19.05
C LEU A 51 -16.19 -30.21 -18.50
N ALA A 52 -15.71 -29.71 -17.37
CA ALA A 52 -14.53 -30.25 -16.73
C ALA A 52 -14.82 -31.65 -16.12
N PRO A 53 -13.83 -32.55 -16.07
CA PRO A 53 -13.96 -33.83 -15.38
C PRO A 53 -14.29 -33.66 -13.88
N ASP A 54 -14.95 -34.63 -13.25
CA ASP A 54 -15.44 -34.56 -11.86
C ASP A 54 -14.33 -34.39 -10.79
N TYR A 55 -13.09 -34.66 -11.17
CA TYR A 55 -11.90 -34.45 -10.34
C TYR A 55 -11.30 -33.05 -10.49
N VAL A 56 -11.82 -32.20 -11.37
CA VAL A 56 -11.46 -30.77 -11.45
C VAL A 56 -12.51 -29.98 -10.67
N LEU A 57 -12.10 -29.39 -9.55
CA LEU A 57 -13.02 -28.68 -8.65
C LEU A 57 -13.41 -27.30 -9.18
N GLY A 58 -12.53 -26.67 -9.96
CA GLY A 58 -12.76 -25.38 -10.58
C GLY A 58 -11.52 -24.50 -10.63
N LEU A 59 -11.74 -23.19 -10.78
CA LEU A 59 -10.71 -22.16 -10.71
C LEU A 59 -10.73 -21.49 -9.33
N PHE A 60 -9.55 -21.28 -8.78
CA PHE A 60 -9.33 -20.56 -7.53
C PHE A 60 -8.48 -19.30 -7.80
N LEU A 61 -8.82 -18.18 -7.16
CA LEU A 61 -8.06 -16.94 -7.23
C LEU A 61 -7.04 -16.89 -6.10
N LEU A 62 -5.76 -17.02 -6.43
CA LEU A 62 -4.65 -16.88 -5.48
C LEU A 62 -3.77 -15.70 -5.90
N ARG A 63 -3.75 -14.65 -5.08
CA ARG A 63 -2.99 -13.40 -5.35
C ARG A 63 -3.22 -12.89 -6.78
N ASP A 64 -4.50 -12.77 -7.15
CA ASP A 64 -4.98 -12.36 -8.48
C ASP A 64 -4.63 -13.30 -9.65
N MET A 65 -4.06 -14.48 -9.38
CA MET A 65 -3.84 -15.52 -10.37
C MET A 65 -4.98 -16.54 -10.33
N MET A 66 -5.60 -16.80 -11.48
CA MET A 66 -6.57 -17.90 -11.63
C MET A 66 -5.82 -19.22 -11.77
N ILE A 67 -5.89 -20.04 -10.72
CA ILE A 67 -5.23 -21.35 -10.65
C ILE A 67 -6.31 -22.44 -10.71
N PRO A 68 -6.24 -23.40 -11.64
CA PRO A 68 -7.12 -24.56 -11.64
C PRO A 68 -6.81 -25.44 -10.43
N VAL A 69 -7.84 -25.97 -9.77
CA VAL A 69 -7.70 -26.85 -8.61
C VAL A 69 -8.33 -28.21 -8.91
N MET A 70 -7.59 -29.27 -8.62
CA MET A 70 -8.05 -30.65 -8.76
C MET A 70 -8.15 -31.40 -7.43
N ASP A 71 -9.13 -32.29 -7.37
CA ASP A 71 -9.34 -33.25 -6.31
C ASP A 71 -8.52 -34.53 -6.57
N LEU A 72 -7.36 -34.66 -5.90
CA LEU A 72 -6.49 -35.81 -6.11
C LEU A 72 -7.13 -37.11 -5.58
N ALA A 73 -7.93 -37.05 -4.52
CA ALA A 73 -8.64 -38.22 -4.00
C ALA A 73 -9.65 -38.74 -5.04
N ARG A 74 -10.48 -37.84 -5.62
CA ARG A 74 -11.41 -38.22 -6.69
C ARG A 74 -10.69 -38.79 -7.90
N PHE A 75 -9.57 -38.19 -8.28
CA PHE A 75 -8.77 -38.68 -9.40
C PHE A 75 -8.22 -40.11 -9.15
N LEU A 76 -7.79 -40.40 -7.92
CA LEU A 76 -7.30 -41.73 -7.53
C LEU A 76 -8.42 -42.74 -7.22
N GLY A 77 -9.69 -42.36 -7.35
CA GLY A 77 -10.83 -43.22 -7.03
C GLY A 77 -11.00 -43.49 -5.53
N GLN A 78 -10.42 -42.65 -4.67
CA GLN A 78 -10.62 -42.71 -3.22
C GLN A 78 -12.05 -42.27 -2.86
N PRO A 79 -12.71 -42.95 -1.90
CA PRO A 79 -13.96 -42.45 -1.33
C PRO A 79 -13.70 -41.08 -0.69
N ALA A 80 -14.68 -40.17 -0.75
CA ALA A 80 -14.58 -38.87 -0.10
C ALA A 80 -14.53 -39.06 1.42
N VAL A 81 -13.34 -39.26 1.97
CA VAL A 81 -13.09 -39.46 3.39
C VAL A 81 -12.20 -38.32 3.85
N GLY A 82 -12.76 -37.42 4.66
CA GLY A 82 -12.03 -36.31 5.25
C GLY A 82 -12.98 -35.22 5.75
N ASP A 83 -12.66 -34.67 6.91
CA ASP A 83 -13.26 -33.44 7.40
C ASP A 83 -12.90 -32.31 6.42
N GLN A 84 -13.90 -31.75 5.73
CA GLN A 84 -13.71 -30.67 4.75
C GLN A 84 -12.99 -29.46 5.36
N ALA A 85 -13.08 -29.29 6.69
CA ALA A 85 -12.45 -28.20 7.43
C ALA A 85 -10.92 -28.26 7.43
N ASN A 86 -10.30 -29.43 7.26
CA ASN A 86 -8.84 -29.55 7.36
C ASN A 86 -8.13 -29.71 6.00
N ARG A 87 -8.91 -29.78 4.91
CA ARG A 87 -8.39 -29.96 3.56
C ARG A 87 -7.49 -28.79 3.15
N ARG A 88 -6.41 -29.09 2.45
CA ARG A 88 -5.45 -28.09 1.95
C ARG A 88 -5.23 -28.24 0.45
N VAL A 89 -4.66 -27.21 -0.15
CA VAL A 89 -4.31 -27.19 -1.58
C VAL A 89 -2.82 -26.90 -1.72
N ALA A 90 -2.10 -27.80 -2.39
CA ALA A 90 -0.72 -27.63 -2.80
C ALA A 90 -0.70 -26.97 -4.16
N ILE A 91 -0.10 -25.79 -4.26
CA ILE A 91 0.11 -25.12 -5.54
C ILE A 91 1.42 -25.64 -6.11
N ILE A 92 1.32 -26.42 -7.17
CA ILE A 92 2.46 -26.99 -7.87
C ILE A 92 2.73 -26.26 -9.18
N LYS A 93 4.02 -26.14 -9.51
CA LYS A 93 4.51 -25.60 -10.77
C LYS A 93 5.25 -26.70 -11.54
N ALA A 94 4.80 -26.95 -12.78
CA ALA A 94 5.51 -27.77 -13.75
C ALA A 94 5.62 -27.00 -15.07
N ASP A 95 6.84 -26.90 -15.62
CA ASP A 95 7.16 -26.04 -16.76
C ASP A 95 6.67 -24.59 -16.54
N GLN A 96 5.73 -24.14 -17.39
CA GLN A 96 5.08 -22.83 -17.31
C GLN A 96 3.68 -22.90 -16.69
N SER A 97 3.24 -24.05 -16.20
CA SER A 97 1.86 -24.26 -15.76
C SER A 97 1.74 -24.35 -14.24
N LEU A 98 0.67 -23.77 -13.68
CA LEU A 98 0.30 -23.88 -12.27
C LEU A 98 -0.94 -24.76 -12.12
N LEU A 99 -0.95 -25.57 -11.06
CA LEU A 99 -2.07 -26.44 -10.70
C LEU A 99 -2.18 -26.52 -9.18
N GLY A 100 -3.39 -26.36 -8.65
CA GLY A 100 -3.71 -26.66 -7.27
C GLY A 100 -4.10 -28.13 -7.12
N VAL A 101 -3.48 -28.85 -6.20
CA VAL A 101 -3.76 -30.25 -5.91
C VAL A 101 -4.19 -30.37 -4.46
N THR A 102 -5.38 -30.92 -4.24
CA THR A 102 -5.89 -31.08 -2.86
C THR A 102 -5.27 -32.25 -2.13
N PHE A 103 -5.10 -32.10 -0.82
CA PHE A 103 -4.64 -33.13 0.11
C PHE A 103 -5.22 -32.88 1.50
N ASP A 104 -5.05 -33.83 2.42
CA ASP A 104 -5.70 -33.79 3.73
C ASP A 104 -4.89 -33.01 4.75
N HIS A 105 -3.59 -33.32 4.89
CA HIS A 105 -2.68 -32.56 5.75
C HIS A 105 -1.23 -32.67 5.29
N THR A 106 -0.43 -31.69 5.68
CA THR A 106 1.01 -31.65 5.39
C THR A 106 1.75 -32.59 6.33
N GLY A 107 2.68 -33.36 5.79
CA GLY A 107 3.62 -34.19 6.55
C GLY A 107 4.95 -33.48 6.78
N GLU A 108 6.04 -34.23 6.66
CA GLU A 108 7.40 -33.82 6.97
C GLU A 108 8.14 -33.27 5.75
N MET A 109 9.24 -32.55 6.00
CA MET A 109 10.17 -32.13 4.96
C MET A 109 11.43 -33.00 5.01
N LEU A 110 11.67 -33.78 3.97
CA LEU A 110 12.70 -34.81 3.92
C LEU A 110 13.83 -34.42 2.98
N ARG A 111 15.07 -34.59 3.43
CA ARG A 111 16.29 -34.44 2.60
C ARG A 111 16.76 -35.81 2.16
N LEU A 112 16.71 -36.07 0.86
CA LEU A 112 17.02 -37.38 0.29
C LEU A 112 18.10 -37.25 -0.79
N ALA A 113 19.12 -38.09 -0.70
CA ALA A 113 20.04 -38.29 -1.82
C ALA A 113 19.32 -39.04 -2.95
N SER A 114 19.69 -38.72 -4.20
CA SER A 114 19.11 -39.37 -5.38
C SER A 114 19.21 -40.90 -5.38
N SER A 115 20.18 -41.48 -4.66
CA SER A 115 20.35 -42.93 -4.51
C SER A 115 19.34 -43.59 -3.57
N GLN A 116 18.64 -42.81 -2.73
CA GLN A 116 17.62 -43.31 -1.81
C GLN A 116 16.24 -43.43 -2.47
N ILE A 117 16.09 -42.90 -3.68
CA ILE A 117 14.83 -42.87 -4.42
C ILE A 117 14.86 -43.97 -5.48
N VAL A 118 13.95 -44.93 -5.36
CA VAL A 118 13.69 -45.91 -6.39
C VAL A 118 12.79 -45.25 -7.42
N ARG A 119 13.34 -44.92 -8.60
CA ARG A 119 12.54 -44.36 -9.70
C ARG A 119 11.77 -45.47 -10.40
N PHE A 120 10.55 -45.16 -10.82
CA PHE A 120 9.73 -46.07 -11.60
C PHE A 120 9.76 -45.64 -13.07
N ASP A 121 10.02 -46.59 -13.95
CA ASP A 121 9.82 -46.39 -15.38
C ASP A 121 8.35 -46.61 -15.70
N ASN A 122 7.74 -45.61 -16.33
CA ASN A 122 6.34 -45.68 -16.73
C ASN A 122 6.23 -46.63 -17.94
N GLY A 123 5.64 -47.81 -17.73
CA GLY A 123 5.24 -48.67 -18.85
C GLY A 123 4.28 -47.94 -19.80
N ALA A 124 4.20 -48.36 -21.05
CA ALA A 124 3.54 -47.65 -22.16
C ALA A 124 2.06 -47.23 -21.93
N ASN A 125 1.38 -47.76 -20.91
CA ASN A 125 -0.02 -47.47 -20.57
C ASN A 125 -0.25 -46.84 -19.19
N ALA A 126 0.80 -46.46 -18.44
CA ALA A 126 0.65 -45.82 -17.14
C ALA A 126 0.66 -44.29 -17.27
N THR A 127 -0.23 -43.60 -16.55
CA THR A 127 -0.31 -42.12 -16.50
C THR A 127 0.96 -41.47 -15.95
N GLY A 128 1.84 -42.27 -15.33
CA GLY A 128 3.12 -41.81 -14.82
C GLY A 128 3.05 -40.90 -13.61
N LEU A 129 1.94 -40.98 -12.87
CA LEU A 129 1.67 -40.13 -11.72
C LEU A 129 2.67 -40.32 -10.59
N ILE A 130 3.15 -41.55 -10.40
CA ILE A 130 4.16 -41.90 -9.39
C ILE A 130 5.50 -42.04 -10.10
N ALA A 131 6.40 -41.07 -9.89
CA ALA A 131 7.74 -41.06 -10.48
C ALA A 131 8.71 -42.02 -9.76
N GLY A 132 8.40 -42.42 -8.54
CA GLY A 132 9.22 -43.30 -7.73
C GLY A 132 8.70 -43.46 -6.32
N ALA A 133 9.48 -44.11 -5.48
CA ALA A 133 9.21 -44.22 -4.05
C ALA A 133 10.53 -44.29 -3.26
N PHE A 134 10.47 -43.97 -1.99
CA PHE A 134 11.58 -44.17 -1.06
C PHE A 134 11.05 -44.72 0.26
N HIS A 135 11.94 -45.38 0.99
CA HIS A 135 11.64 -45.90 2.30
C HIS A 135 12.12 -44.91 3.37
N PHE A 136 11.23 -44.53 4.28
CA PHE A 136 11.54 -43.64 5.39
C PHE A 136 10.81 -44.14 6.65
N ASP A 137 11.53 -44.36 7.73
CA ASP A 137 11.00 -44.77 9.03
C ASP A 137 9.95 -45.92 8.96
N GLN A 138 10.35 -47.03 8.33
CA GLN A 138 9.52 -48.24 8.12
C GLN A 138 8.29 -48.06 7.22
N ARG A 139 8.14 -46.90 6.58
CA ARG A 139 7.04 -46.57 5.66
C ARG A 139 7.57 -46.35 4.25
N ILE A 140 6.70 -46.58 3.26
CA ILE A 140 6.99 -46.31 1.85
C ILE A 140 6.27 -45.03 1.47
N ILE A 141 7.04 -44.03 1.05
CA ILE A 141 6.52 -42.73 0.60
C ILE A 141 6.66 -42.66 -0.91
N GLN A 142 5.57 -42.33 -1.61
CA GLN A 142 5.52 -42.30 -3.06
C GLN A 142 5.78 -40.89 -3.60
N VAL A 143 6.66 -40.75 -4.59
CA VAL A 143 7.00 -39.48 -5.21
C VAL A 143 6.05 -39.19 -6.35
N LEU A 144 5.26 -38.13 -6.22
CA LEU A 144 4.36 -37.64 -7.26
C LEU A 144 5.12 -36.91 -8.37
N SER A 145 4.68 -37.12 -9.61
CA SER A 145 5.13 -36.38 -10.78
C SER A 145 4.25 -35.15 -11.01
N ALA A 146 4.81 -33.97 -10.74
CA ALA A 146 4.14 -32.70 -11.04
C ALA A 146 3.85 -32.52 -12.54
N GLU A 147 4.75 -33.01 -13.41
CA GLU A 147 4.55 -32.99 -14.86
C GLU A 147 3.38 -33.87 -15.30
N ALA A 148 3.23 -35.05 -14.70
CA ALA A 148 2.10 -35.94 -15.01
C ALA A 148 0.78 -35.34 -14.55
N LEU A 149 0.74 -34.70 -13.37
CA LEU A 149 -0.45 -34.04 -12.81
C LEU A 149 -0.98 -32.93 -13.74
N VAL A 150 -0.10 -32.07 -14.25
CA VAL A 150 -0.48 -30.96 -15.16
C VAL A 150 -0.92 -31.45 -16.54
N ARG A 151 -0.50 -32.66 -16.94
CA ARG A 151 -0.84 -33.26 -18.25
C ARG A 151 -2.09 -34.13 -18.21
N LEU A 152 -2.79 -34.22 -17.08
CA LEU A 152 -4.00 -35.03 -16.96
C LEU A 152 -5.11 -34.57 -17.93
N PRO A 153 -5.86 -35.50 -18.55
CA PRO A 153 -6.83 -35.15 -19.59
C PRO A 153 -8.00 -34.31 -19.07
N GLY A 154 -8.12 -33.05 -19.51
CA GLY A 154 -9.20 -32.15 -19.10
C GLY A 154 -8.85 -31.23 -17.92
N VAL A 155 -7.61 -31.28 -17.43
CA VAL A 155 -7.08 -30.24 -16.54
C VAL A 155 -6.69 -29.02 -17.39
N PRO A 156 -7.29 -27.83 -17.17
CA PRO A 156 -6.88 -26.62 -17.87
C PRO A 156 -5.45 -26.26 -17.46
N GLN A 157 -4.63 -25.84 -18.42
CA GLN A 157 -3.28 -25.36 -18.12
C GLN A 157 -3.28 -23.84 -17.94
N ALA A 158 -2.94 -23.40 -16.74
CA ALA A 158 -2.77 -21.99 -16.40
C ALA A 158 -1.31 -21.57 -16.64
N ASN A 159 -1.02 -20.91 -17.77
CA ASN A 159 0.33 -20.43 -18.08
C ASN A 159 0.73 -19.30 -17.11
N SER A 160 1.62 -19.61 -16.17
CA SER A 160 2.16 -18.74 -15.13
C SER A 160 2.77 -17.44 -15.66
N ALA A 161 3.42 -17.44 -16.82
CA ALA A 161 4.03 -16.23 -17.39
C ALA A 161 2.97 -15.29 -17.97
N LEU A 162 2.01 -15.84 -18.73
CA LEU A 162 0.87 -15.07 -19.27
C LEU A 162 -0.05 -14.58 -18.15
N LEU A 163 -0.31 -15.40 -17.14
CA LEU A 163 -1.11 -15.01 -15.97
C LEU A 163 -0.40 -13.96 -15.12
N ALA A 164 0.91 -14.06 -14.91
CA ALA A 164 1.67 -13.01 -14.22
C ALA A 164 1.69 -11.70 -15.02
N LEU A 165 1.77 -11.76 -16.36
CA LEU A 165 1.68 -10.57 -17.22
C LEU A 165 0.28 -9.96 -17.20
N GLN A 166 -0.77 -10.78 -17.28
CA GLN A 166 -2.17 -10.33 -17.21
C GLN A 166 -2.55 -9.81 -15.83
N ALA A 167 -2.06 -10.43 -14.76
CA ALA A 167 -2.21 -9.95 -13.39
C ALA A 167 -1.45 -8.63 -13.19
N ARG A 168 -0.22 -8.52 -13.71
CA ARG A 168 0.53 -7.24 -13.74
C ARG A 168 -0.21 -6.16 -14.53
N GLN A 169 -0.79 -6.48 -15.68
CA GLN A 169 -1.56 -5.53 -16.48
C GLN A 169 -2.89 -5.14 -15.82
N ARG A 170 -3.64 -6.08 -15.24
CA ARG A 170 -4.86 -5.78 -14.46
C ARG A 170 -4.55 -5.00 -13.19
N ASN A 171 -3.43 -5.31 -12.53
CA ASN A 171 -2.99 -4.58 -11.34
C ASN A 171 -2.42 -3.21 -11.71
N ALA A 172 -1.80 -3.02 -12.88
CA ALA A 172 -1.40 -1.71 -13.37
C ALA A 172 -2.63 -0.82 -13.68
N LEU A 173 -3.65 -1.38 -14.33
CA LEU A 173 -4.94 -0.70 -14.58
C LEU A 173 -5.73 -0.38 -13.30
N ARG A 174 -5.52 -1.15 -12.22
CA ARG A 174 -6.08 -0.89 -10.88
C ARG A 174 -5.14 -0.14 -9.94
N LYS A 175 -3.89 0.13 -10.36
CA LYS A 175 -2.90 0.79 -9.52
C LYS A 175 -3.26 2.26 -9.45
N VAL A 176 -3.93 2.61 -8.35
CA VAL A 176 -4.17 4.00 -7.99
C VAL A 176 -2.81 4.62 -7.66
N SER A 177 -2.40 5.59 -8.47
CA SER A 177 -1.21 6.39 -8.27
C SER A 177 -1.63 7.78 -7.79
N LYS A 178 -0.83 8.37 -6.90
CA LYS A 178 -1.15 9.67 -6.28
C LYS A 178 -0.24 10.74 -6.86
N VAL A 179 -0.82 11.91 -7.10
CA VAL A 179 -0.10 13.11 -7.53
C VAL A 179 -0.48 14.27 -6.64
N ILE A 180 0.38 15.28 -6.57
CA ILE A 180 0.06 16.55 -5.94
C ILE A 180 -0.23 17.54 -7.04
N SER A 181 -1.41 18.16 -7.01
CA SER A 181 -1.79 19.24 -7.91
C SER A 181 -1.41 20.59 -7.32
N PHE A 182 -1.02 21.51 -8.20
CA PHE A 182 -0.60 22.88 -7.88
C PHE A 182 -0.80 23.76 -9.09
N HIS A 183 -0.85 25.08 -8.89
CA HIS A 183 -0.93 26.03 -9.99
C HIS A 183 0.41 26.67 -10.33
N VAL A 184 0.55 26.95 -11.62
CA VAL A 184 1.60 27.82 -12.15
C VAL A 184 0.97 28.72 -13.22
N ASN A 185 0.96 30.03 -12.99
CA ASN A 185 0.30 31.04 -13.81
C ASN A 185 -1.15 30.65 -14.19
N GLY A 186 -1.93 30.19 -13.20
CA GLY A 186 -3.33 29.80 -13.38
C GLY A 186 -3.54 28.50 -14.18
N ARG A 187 -2.50 27.70 -14.40
CA ARG A 187 -2.60 26.36 -15.01
C ARG A 187 -2.44 25.29 -13.95
N HIS A 188 -3.33 24.30 -13.94
CA HIS A 188 -3.22 23.17 -13.03
C HIS A 188 -2.20 22.15 -13.55
N MET A 189 -1.20 21.89 -12.72
CA MET A 189 -0.13 20.95 -12.99
C MET A 189 -0.06 19.93 -11.86
N ALA A 190 0.59 18.81 -12.11
CA ALA A 190 0.74 17.77 -11.11
C ALA A 190 2.12 17.12 -11.15
N LEU A 191 2.57 16.68 -9.98
CA LEU A 191 3.81 15.92 -9.80
C LEU A 191 3.51 14.60 -9.11
N ALA A 192 4.19 13.55 -9.56
CA ALA A 192 4.09 12.25 -8.92
C ALA A 192 4.59 12.35 -7.47
N MET A 193 3.77 11.84 -6.55
CA MET A 193 4.00 11.94 -5.10
C MET A 193 5.33 11.29 -4.67
N ASP A 194 5.73 10.21 -5.32
CA ASP A 194 6.98 9.48 -5.05
C ASP A 194 8.24 10.28 -5.40
N ALA A 195 8.12 11.31 -6.24
CA ALA A 195 9.23 12.18 -6.61
C ALA A 195 9.38 13.40 -5.68
N ILE A 196 8.37 13.69 -4.85
CA ILE A 196 8.36 14.85 -3.95
C ILE A 196 9.05 14.47 -2.65
N HIS A 197 10.11 15.21 -2.32
CA HIS A 197 10.84 15.06 -1.08
C HIS A 197 10.17 15.81 0.07
N GLU A 198 9.85 17.09 -0.17
CA GLU A 198 9.33 18.00 0.84
C GLU A 198 8.63 19.17 0.15
N ILE A 199 7.68 19.80 0.84
CA ILE A 199 7.04 21.03 0.38
C ILE A 199 7.24 22.07 1.47
N VAL A 200 7.86 23.19 1.11
CA VAL A 200 8.17 24.25 2.08
C VAL A 200 7.53 25.57 1.66
N ARG A 201 7.25 26.44 2.64
CA ARG A 201 6.98 27.85 2.36
C ARG A 201 8.22 28.49 1.77
N VAL A 202 8.07 29.50 0.91
CA VAL A 202 9.19 30.18 0.26
C VAL A 202 10.03 30.89 1.35
N PRO A 203 11.27 30.47 1.63
CA PRO A 203 12.15 31.18 2.56
C PRO A 203 12.83 32.35 1.83
N GLU A 204 13.60 33.15 2.57
CA GLU A 204 14.54 34.08 1.94
C GLU A 204 15.57 33.26 1.13
N LEU A 205 15.61 33.48 -0.18
CA LEU A 205 16.50 32.75 -1.08
C LEU A 205 17.88 33.39 -1.12
N GLU A 206 18.90 32.57 -0.98
CA GLU A 206 20.28 32.97 -1.18
C GLU A 206 20.58 33.15 -2.68
N HIS A 207 21.43 34.15 -2.98
CA HIS A 207 21.84 34.41 -4.34
C HIS A 207 22.74 33.28 -4.86
N SER A 208 22.34 32.68 -5.99
CA SER A 208 23.14 31.65 -6.65
C SER A 208 24.14 32.27 -7.64
N VAL A 209 25.38 31.78 -7.66
CA VAL A 209 26.34 32.09 -8.73
C VAL A 209 25.89 31.51 -10.08
N LEU A 210 25.03 30.49 -10.04
CA LEU A 210 24.42 29.84 -11.20
C LEU A 210 23.01 30.42 -11.51
N ALA A 211 22.65 31.56 -10.92
CA ALA A 211 21.36 32.21 -11.16
C ALA A 211 21.24 32.68 -12.62
N ASP A 212 20.05 32.51 -13.17
CA ASP A 212 19.63 33.01 -14.49
C ASP A 212 18.12 33.24 -14.45
N SER A 213 17.50 33.63 -15.56
CA SER A 213 16.05 33.81 -15.72
C SER A 213 15.20 32.64 -15.20
N VAL A 214 15.75 31.42 -15.16
CA VAL A 214 15.07 30.23 -14.65
C VAL A 214 15.41 29.90 -13.19
N CYS A 215 16.64 30.18 -12.74
CA CYS A 215 17.08 29.88 -11.37
C CYS A 215 17.02 31.15 -10.51
N ARG A 216 16.06 31.22 -9.59
CA ARG A 216 15.82 32.38 -8.73
C ARG A 216 16.86 32.52 -7.62
N GLY A 217 17.47 31.42 -7.21
CA GLY A 217 18.39 31.36 -6.07
C GLY A 217 18.42 29.94 -5.51
N TRP A 218 18.84 29.80 -4.26
CA TRP A 218 18.85 28.53 -3.54
C TRP A 218 18.57 28.74 -2.05
N PHE A 219 18.26 27.66 -1.34
CA PHE A 219 18.17 27.69 0.12
C PHE A 219 18.71 26.38 0.70
N ASN A 220 19.06 26.39 1.99
CA ASN A 220 19.53 25.19 2.67
C ASN A 220 18.37 24.43 3.33
N LEU A 221 18.09 23.21 2.85
CA LEU A 221 17.13 22.30 3.47
C LEU A 221 17.86 21.26 4.31
N ARG A 222 18.03 21.51 5.60
CA ARG A 222 18.69 20.60 6.56
C ARG A 222 20.07 20.14 6.04
N ASP A 223 20.94 21.11 5.79
CA ASP A 223 22.32 20.94 5.28
C ASP A 223 22.40 20.37 3.87
N ARG A 224 21.34 20.58 3.08
CA ARG A 224 21.28 20.23 1.67
C ARG A 224 20.92 21.46 0.86
N PRO A 225 21.81 21.95 -0.02
CA PRO A 225 21.50 23.09 -0.87
C PRO A 225 20.46 22.69 -1.92
N VAL A 226 19.36 23.44 -1.96
CA VAL A 226 18.25 23.24 -2.90
C VAL A 226 18.15 24.45 -3.82
N PRO A 227 18.54 24.34 -5.11
CA PRO A 227 18.28 25.38 -6.08
C PRO A 227 16.79 25.54 -6.34
N VAL A 228 16.33 26.78 -6.40
CA VAL A 228 14.91 27.11 -6.63
C VAL A 228 14.73 27.58 -8.06
N LEU A 229 13.87 26.86 -8.77
CA LEU A 229 13.49 27.11 -10.14
C LEU A 229 12.13 27.78 -10.21
N ASP A 230 12.05 28.79 -11.06
CA ASP A 230 10.78 29.34 -11.48
C ASP A 230 10.21 28.48 -12.62
N VAL A 231 9.19 27.68 -12.29
CA VAL A 231 8.56 26.75 -13.23
C VAL A 231 7.93 27.50 -14.41
N SER A 232 7.40 28.71 -14.18
CA SER A 232 6.76 29.50 -15.24
C SER A 232 7.75 29.93 -16.31
N SER A 233 8.89 30.47 -15.86
CA SER A 233 10.01 30.88 -16.70
C SER A 233 10.62 29.67 -17.42
N PHE A 234 10.77 28.55 -16.73
CA PHE A 234 11.27 27.31 -17.32
C PHE A 234 10.38 26.75 -18.44
N LEU A 235 9.06 26.81 -18.24
CA LEU A 235 8.09 26.30 -19.21
C LEU A 235 7.81 27.30 -20.34
N GLY A 236 8.40 28.50 -20.32
CA GLY A 236 8.14 29.54 -21.31
C GLY A 236 6.70 30.03 -21.29
N LEU A 237 6.05 29.98 -20.12
CA LEU A 237 4.73 30.53 -19.90
C LEU A 237 4.88 32.04 -19.78
N GLU A 238 4.42 32.81 -20.76
CA GLU A 238 4.42 34.27 -20.63
C GLU A 238 3.64 34.65 -19.36
N ALA A 239 4.25 35.48 -18.52
CA ALA A 239 3.63 35.98 -17.31
C ALA A 239 2.30 36.64 -17.68
N SER A 240 1.18 36.01 -17.30
CA SER A 240 -0.11 36.64 -17.44
C SER A 240 -0.18 37.70 -16.36
N SER A 241 0.10 38.95 -16.72
CA SER A 241 -0.09 40.12 -15.87
C SER A 241 -1.58 40.37 -15.64
N LEU A 242 -2.22 39.47 -14.89
CA LEU A 242 -3.49 39.73 -14.23
C LEU A 242 -3.12 39.94 -12.76
N ALA A 243 -2.73 41.17 -12.44
CA ALA A 243 -2.64 41.62 -11.07
C ALA A 243 -4.03 41.46 -10.44
N SER A 244 -4.18 40.44 -9.59
CA SER A 244 -5.24 40.41 -8.60
C SER A 244 -4.96 41.48 -7.53
N PRO A 245 -5.99 42.05 -6.89
CA PRO A 245 -5.85 43.25 -6.04
C PRO A 245 -5.07 43.03 -4.74
N ASP A 246 -4.76 41.78 -4.37
CA ASP A 246 -4.17 41.40 -3.07
C ASP A 246 -2.81 40.70 -3.27
N ALA A 247 -1.77 41.47 -3.63
CA ALA A 247 -0.44 40.95 -3.91
C ALA A 247 0.29 40.37 -2.67
N SER A 248 -0.13 40.73 -1.45
CA SER A 248 0.40 40.18 -0.20
C SER A 248 -0.06 38.75 0.04
N ASP A 249 -1.34 38.47 -0.19
CA ASP A 249 -1.94 37.17 0.12
C ASP A 249 -1.49 36.12 -0.92
N ALA A 250 -1.33 36.55 -2.18
CA ALA A 250 -0.73 35.74 -3.24
C ALA A 250 0.78 35.43 -3.02
N GLU A 251 1.49 36.22 -2.20
CA GLU A 251 2.87 35.92 -1.81
C GLU A 251 2.95 34.83 -0.74
N ASP A 252 2.05 34.89 0.24
CA ASP A 252 1.97 33.92 1.34
C ASP A 252 1.50 32.53 0.89
N MET A 253 0.83 32.42 -0.26
CA MET A 253 0.38 31.13 -0.81
C MET A 253 1.47 30.36 -1.56
N ARG A 254 2.54 31.03 -2.02
CA ARG A 254 3.61 30.37 -2.79
C ARG A 254 4.32 29.29 -2.00
N ARG A 255 4.68 28.21 -2.70
CA ARG A 255 5.38 27.06 -2.10
C ARG A 255 6.55 26.64 -2.97
N ILE A 256 7.53 26.00 -2.35
CA ILE A 256 8.61 25.30 -3.07
C ILE A 256 8.37 23.80 -2.91
N VAL A 257 8.10 23.13 -4.03
CA VAL A 257 8.04 21.67 -4.10
C VAL A 257 9.44 21.14 -4.33
N VAL A 258 10.04 20.55 -3.30
CA VAL A 258 11.39 20.00 -3.34
C VAL A 258 11.34 18.58 -3.89
N LEU A 259 11.99 18.37 -5.02
CA LEU A 259 12.15 17.08 -5.69
C LEU A 259 13.52 16.48 -5.38
N ARG A 260 13.62 15.15 -5.43
CA ARG A 260 14.87 14.42 -5.23
C ARG A 260 15.08 13.35 -6.30
N ASP A 261 16.26 13.33 -6.92
CA ASP A 261 16.74 12.20 -7.73
C ASP A 261 18.20 11.89 -7.41
N LYS A 262 18.51 10.63 -7.13
CA LYS A 262 19.88 10.11 -6.89
C LYS A 262 20.76 10.93 -5.93
N GLY A 263 20.15 11.61 -4.95
CA GLY A 263 20.87 12.42 -3.96
C GLY A 263 20.95 13.91 -4.27
N PHE A 264 20.53 14.33 -5.47
CA PHE A 264 20.41 15.74 -5.85
C PHE A 264 19.01 16.27 -5.58
N TYR A 265 18.94 17.57 -5.28
CA TYR A 265 17.73 18.27 -4.91
C TYR A 265 17.41 19.39 -5.88
N LEU A 266 16.11 19.63 -6.07
CA LEU A 266 15.60 20.65 -6.95
C LEU A 266 14.30 21.22 -6.38
N GLY A 267 14.24 22.51 -6.12
CA GLY A 267 13.03 23.20 -5.67
C GLY A 267 12.27 23.77 -6.87
N LEU A 268 10.98 23.47 -6.97
CA LEU A 268 10.07 24.07 -7.93
C LEU A 268 9.21 25.11 -7.24
N LEU A 269 9.34 26.37 -7.62
CA LEU A 269 8.47 27.44 -7.13
C LEU A 269 7.11 27.34 -7.83
N VAL A 270 6.05 27.22 -7.02
CA VAL A 270 4.65 27.12 -7.46
C VAL A 270 3.82 28.21 -6.78
N ASP A 271 2.71 28.61 -7.43
CA ASP A 271 1.87 29.70 -6.94
C ASP A 271 1.11 29.30 -5.66
N ASP A 272 0.57 28.09 -5.67
CA ASP A 272 -0.14 27.47 -4.54
C ASP A 272 -0.28 25.96 -4.80
N ILE A 273 -0.68 25.22 -3.76
CA ILE A 273 -0.91 23.78 -3.83
C ILE A 273 -2.40 23.54 -3.66
N ASP A 274 -2.98 22.87 -4.64
CA ASP A 274 -4.41 22.55 -4.70
C ASP A 274 -4.75 21.45 -3.71
N SER A 275 -4.31 20.24 -4.02
CA SER A 275 -4.76 19.01 -3.38
C SER A 275 -3.92 17.81 -3.79
N ILE A 276 -4.20 16.66 -3.17
CA ILE A 276 -3.65 15.37 -3.57
C ILE A 276 -4.71 14.67 -4.41
N VAL A 277 -4.35 14.26 -5.61
CA VAL A 277 -5.26 13.62 -6.56
C VAL A 277 -4.84 12.17 -6.81
N ALA A 278 -5.76 11.25 -6.57
CA ALA A 278 -5.62 9.85 -6.89
C ALA A 278 -6.09 9.60 -8.33
N HIS A 279 -5.29 8.89 -9.14
CA HIS A 279 -5.65 8.55 -10.51
C HIS A 279 -5.26 7.10 -10.86
N THR A 280 -5.97 6.55 -11.84
CA THR A 280 -5.65 5.25 -12.45
C THR A 280 -4.97 5.44 -13.79
N GLU A 281 -4.34 4.39 -14.30
CA GLU A 281 -3.74 4.41 -15.64
C GLU A 281 -4.77 4.68 -16.75
N ALA A 282 -6.05 4.35 -16.52
CA ALA A 282 -7.14 4.63 -17.46
C ALA A 282 -7.48 6.13 -17.58
N GLN A 283 -7.17 6.93 -16.55
CA GLN A 283 -7.40 8.38 -16.55
C GLN A 283 -6.23 9.16 -17.19
N LEU A 284 -5.13 8.47 -17.55
CA LEU A 284 -3.99 9.09 -18.23
C LEU A 284 -4.24 9.19 -19.73
N LEU A 285 -4.36 10.42 -20.20
CA LEU A 285 -4.39 10.74 -21.62
C LEU A 285 -2.98 11.12 -22.09
N PRO A 286 -2.54 10.64 -23.27
CA PRO A 286 -1.24 11.01 -23.81
C PRO A 286 -1.22 12.51 -24.11
N MET A 287 -0.16 13.20 -23.66
CA MET A 287 0.03 14.61 -23.97
C MET A 287 0.32 14.76 -25.48
N PRO A 288 -0.43 15.61 -26.23
CA PRO A 288 -0.12 15.86 -27.62
C PRO A 288 1.28 16.50 -27.74
N PRO A 289 2.05 16.14 -28.79
CA PRO A 289 3.40 16.67 -28.97
C PRO A 289 3.36 18.19 -29.16
N THR A 290 3.92 18.92 -28.18
CA THR A 290 3.96 20.39 -28.18
C THR A 290 5.38 20.83 -28.59
N ARG A 291 5.49 21.80 -29.51
CA ARG A 291 6.80 22.31 -29.97
C ARG A 291 7.57 22.94 -28.80
N GLY A 292 8.83 22.54 -28.60
CA GLY A 292 9.76 23.18 -27.65
C GLY A 292 9.82 22.58 -26.24
N GLN A 293 8.93 21.66 -25.88
CA GLN A 293 8.83 21.08 -24.51
C GLN A 293 8.90 19.54 -24.53
N ILE A 294 9.77 18.99 -25.38
CA ILE A 294 9.81 17.55 -25.67
C ILE A 294 10.21 16.77 -24.40
N GLY A 295 9.26 16.01 -23.85
CA GLY A 295 9.47 15.02 -22.79
C GLY A 295 9.21 15.49 -21.36
N LEU A 296 9.04 16.78 -21.09
CA LEU A 296 8.78 17.29 -19.73
C LEU A 296 7.37 17.01 -19.24
N PHE A 297 6.39 16.97 -20.14
CA PHE A 297 5.02 16.58 -19.85
C PHE A 297 4.82 15.12 -20.23
N ALA A 298 4.49 14.30 -19.24
CA ALA A 298 4.28 12.87 -19.44
C ALA A 298 2.89 12.62 -20.05
N ASN A 299 1.86 13.04 -19.32
CA ASN A 299 0.45 12.73 -19.59
C ASN A 299 -0.44 13.85 -19.05
N VAL A 300 -1.71 13.81 -19.41
CA VAL A 300 -2.78 14.60 -18.79
C VAL A 300 -3.66 13.66 -17.98
N ILE A 301 -3.89 13.96 -16.72
CA ILE A 301 -4.87 13.23 -15.90
C ILE A 301 -6.24 13.86 -16.19
N SER A 302 -7.13 13.09 -16.81
CA SER A 302 -8.48 13.56 -17.06
C SER A 302 -9.35 13.42 -15.81
N ARG A 303 -10.05 14.50 -15.46
CA ARG A 303 -10.96 14.57 -14.30
C ARG A 303 -12.41 14.87 -14.70
N ARG A 304 -12.77 14.60 -15.97
CA ARG A 304 -14.10 14.89 -16.53
C ARG A 304 -15.25 14.20 -15.81
N ASP A 305 -14.97 13.09 -15.15
CA ASP A 305 -15.91 12.35 -14.30
C ASP A 305 -16.32 13.12 -13.04
N THR A 306 -15.41 13.91 -12.48
CA THR A 306 -15.64 14.76 -11.29
C THR A 306 -16.14 16.17 -11.62
N GLY A 307 -16.06 16.58 -12.90
CA GLY A 307 -16.39 17.95 -13.33
C GLY A 307 -15.26 18.97 -13.10
N GLU A 308 -14.11 18.52 -12.61
CA GLU A 308 -12.92 19.35 -12.40
C GLU A 308 -12.05 19.48 -13.67
N GLY A 309 -11.19 20.49 -13.71
CA GLY A 309 -10.26 20.71 -14.81
C GLY A 309 -9.19 19.62 -14.92
N ASP A 310 -8.75 19.28 -16.13
CA ASP A 310 -7.69 18.28 -16.35
C ASP A 310 -6.33 18.75 -15.77
N LEU A 311 -5.49 17.81 -15.31
CA LEU A 311 -4.17 18.11 -14.71
C LEU A 311 -3.03 17.73 -15.66
N ILE A 312 -2.05 18.61 -15.84
CA ILE A 312 -0.84 18.31 -16.64
C ILE A 312 0.22 17.66 -15.76
N LEU A 313 0.58 16.39 -16.03
CA LEU A 313 1.58 15.65 -15.26
C LEU A 313 3.00 15.98 -15.75
N ILE A 314 3.83 16.50 -14.83
CA ILE A 314 5.25 16.76 -15.07
C ILE A 314 6.05 15.47 -14.83
N SER A 315 6.87 15.09 -15.81
CA SER A 315 7.81 13.97 -15.68
C SER A 315 9.04 14.40 -14.90
N THR A 316 9.14 14.01 -13.63
CA THR A 316 10.33 14.28 -12.80
C THR A 316 11.58 13.61 -13.35
N SER A 317 11.46 12.39 -13.89
CA SER A 317 12.58 11.72 -14.58
C SER A 317 13.09 12.52 -15.78
N ALA A 318 12.19 13.11 -16.58
CA ALA A 318 12.60 13.94 -17.71
C ALA A 318 13.15 15.30 -17.27
N LEU A 319 12.62 15.84 -16.17
CA LEU A 319 13.10 17.05 -15.52
C LEU A 319 14.57 16.89 -15.10
N PHE A 320 14.90 15.81 -14.37
CA PHE A 320 16.29 15.51 -13.97
C PHE A 320 17.17 15.03 -15.14
N ALA A 321 16.60 14.44 -16.20
CA ALA A 321 17.35 14.11 -17.41
C ALA A 321 17.70 15.34 -18.25
N ASN A 322 17.04 16.49 -18.01
CA ASN A 322 17.37 17.73 -18.69
C ASN A 322 18.80 18.18 -18.33
N PRO A 323 19.71 18.38 -19.31
CA PRO A 323 21.10 18.74 -19.03
C PRO A 323 21.24 20.01 -18.19
N TYR A 324 20.41 21.02 -18.41
CA TYR A 324 20.46 22.26 -17.65
C TYR A 324 20.13 22.00 -16.17
N MET A 325 19.06 21.27 -15.89
CA MET A 325 18.63 20.98 -14.52
C MET A 325 19.59 20.06 -13.78
N ALA A 326 20.12 19.03 -14.46
CA ALA A 326 21.14 18.17 -13.90
C ALA A 326 22.40 18.95 -13.49
N HIS A 327 22.86 19.87 -14.35
CA HIS A 327 23.99 20.75 -14.02
C HIS A 327 23.67 21.71 -12.89
N LEU A 328 22.46 22.26 -12.83
CA LEU A 328 22.06 23.17 -11.76
C LEU A 328 22.02 22.46 -10.40
N ALA A 329 21.36 21.30 -10.33
CA ALA A 329 21.24 20.52 -9.11
C ALA A 329 22.61 20.02 -8.61
N LYS A 330 23.44 19.50 -9.52
CA LYS A 330 24.80 19.08 -9.18
C LYS A 330 25.69 20.27 -8.81
N GLY A 331 25.64 21.35 -9.56
CA GLY A 331 26.45 22.54 -9.31
C GLY A 331 26.18 23.16 -7.95
N HIS A 332 24.92 23.24 -7.52
CA HIS A 332 24.59 23.71 -6.18
C HIS A 332 25.02 22.75 -5.08
N HIS A 333 24.88 21.44 -5.31
CA HIS A 333 25.42 20.44 -4.41
C HIS A 333 26.93 20.62 -4.23
N ASP A 334 27.70 20.76 -5.32
CA ASP A 334 29.16 20.87 -5.24
C ASP A 334 29.63 22.23 -4.66
N LEU A 335 28.88 23.31 -4.88
CA LEU A 335 29.27 24.67 -4.46
C LEU A 335 28.86 25.04 -3.04
N TYR A 336 27.70 24.56 -2.57
CA TYR A 336 27.06 25.04 -1.34
C TYR A 336 26.86 23.95 -0.30
N LEU A 337 27.30 22.71 -0.56
CA LEU A 337 27.34 21.70 0.49
C LEU A 337 28.41 22.09 1.51
N VAL A 338 27.95 22.52 2.69
CA VAL A 338 28.83 22.75 3.84
C VAL A 338 29.24 21.37 4.35
N THR A 339 30.48 20.98 4.06
CA THR A 339 31.08 19.80 4.66
C THR A 339 31.65 20.21 6.01
N ASP A 340 31.01 19.79 7.10
CA ASP A 340 31.81 19.51 8.29
C ASP A 340 32.65 18.28 7.93
N GLU A 341 33.96 18.50 7.82
CA GLU A 341 34.96 17.44 7.70
C GLU A 341 34.87 16.54 8.92
N GLU A 342 34.04 15.50 8.86
CA GLU A 342 34.16 14.19 9.54
C GLU A 342 32.79 13.48 9.55
N GLU A 343 32.30 12.98 8.40
CA GLU A 343 31.37 11.82 8.41
C GLU A 343 31.30 11.05 7.09
N HIS A 344 32.44 10.85 6.41
CA HIS A 344 32.55 9.82 5.38
C HIS A 344 32.86 8.44 6.01
N SER A 345 31.87 7.87 6.69
CA SER A 345 31.81 6.41 6.97
C SER A 345 30.45 6.02 7.58
N SER A 346 29.33 6.23 6.89
CA SER A 346 28.12 5.45 7.19
C SER A 346 27.21 5.15 6.00
N ASP A 347 27.74 5.13 4.78
CA ASP A 347 27.01 4.75 3.55
C ASP A 347 26.72 3.23 3.43
N ALA A 348 26.86 2.50 4.55
CA ALA A 348 26.32 1.15 4.76
C ALA A 348 25.16 1.12 5.77
N ARG A 349 24.67 2.27 6.25
CA ARG A 349 23.43 2.34 7.02
C ARG A 349 22.27 2.02 6.10
N ARG A 350 21.67 0.85 6.34
CA ARG A 350 20.37 0.36 5.87
C ARG A 350 19.57 1.43 5.14
N LYS A 351 19.11 1.11 3.92
CA LYS A 351 17.94 1.72 3.27
C LYS A 351 16.80 1.80 4.29
N THR A 352 16.82 2.84 5.11
CA THR A 352 15.77 3.12 6.07
C THR A 352 14.89 4.05 5.29
N GLN A 353 13.86 3.46 4.70
CA GLN A 353 12.92 4.14 3.81
C GLN A 353 12.32 5.30 4.61
N ARG A 354 12.72 6.53 4.26
CA ARG A 354 12.15 7.73 4.89
C ARG A 354 10.65 7.71 4.68
N GLU A 355 9.89 8.03 5.71
CA GLU A 355 8.44 8.08 5.63
C GLU A 355 7.99 9.50 5.31
N THR A 356 7.04 9.65 4.40
CA THR A 356 6.47 10.94 4.02
C THR A 356 5.16 11.15 4.77
N TRP A 357 5.03 12.32 5.39
CA TRP A 357 3.91 12.69 6.24
C TRP A 357 3.27 13.98 5.74
N LEU A 358 1.93 14.03 5.74
CA LEU A 358 1.16 15.26 5.54
C LEU A 358 0.97 15.93 6.89
N THR A 359 1.41 17.17 7.03
CA THR A 359 1.21 17.98 8.24
C THR A 359 -0.04 18.84 8.10
N PHE A 360 -0.82 18.93 9.17
CA PHE A 360 -2.06 19.70 9.22
C PHE A 360 -2.27 20.28 10.61
N ASP A 361 -3.07 21.33 10.67
CA ASP A 361 -3.53 21.95 11.90
C ASP A 361 -4.91 21.42 12.30
N LEU A 362 -5.08 21.26 13.60
CA LEU A 362 -6.38 21.16 14.25
C LEU A 362 -6.39 22.25 15.33
N ASP A 363 -6.04 21.94 16.58
CA ASP A 363 -5.61 22.93 17.58
C ASP A 363 -4.07 23.02 17.70
N ARG A 364 -3.40 22.00 17.19
CA ARG A 364 -1.94 21.78 17.26
C ARG A 364 -1.46 21.11 15.99
N PRO A 365 -0.17 21.22 15.66
CA PRO A 365 0.35 20.60 14.45
C PRO A 365 0.37 19.08 14.60
N MET A 366 -0.32 18.41 13.68
CA MET A 366 -0.44 16.97 13.60
C MET A 366 0.07 16.50 12.24
N ALA A 367 0.37 15.22 12.13
CA ALA A 367 0.75 14.64 10.86
C ALA A 367 0.13 13.27 10.66
N VAL A 368 -0.25 12.97 9.41
CA VAL A 368 -0.75 11.66 8.98
C VAL A 368 0.17 11.09 7.92
N ARG A 369 0.32 9.75 7.89
CA ARG A 369 1.14 9.11 6.86
C ARG A 369 0.52 9.37 5.50
N LEU A 370 1.33 9.90 4.58
CA LEU A 370 0.84 10.35 3.28
C LEU A 370 0.33 9.17 2.42
N ASP A 371 0.82 7.94 2.64
CA ASP A 371 0.34 6.74 1.96
C ASP A 371 -1.12 6.39 2.30
N GLN A 372 -1.61 6.80 3.48
CA GLN A 372 -2.99 6.62 3.92
C GLN A 372 -3.94 7.70 3.40
N VAL A 373 -3.42 8.86 2.98
CA VAL A 373 -4.22 9.98 2.47
C VAL A 373 -4.53 9.77 0.99
N CYS A 374 -5.80 9.57 0.66
CA CYS A 374 -6.28 9.41 -0.71
C CYS A 374 -6.47 10.74 -1.42
N GLU A 375 -7.01 11.74 -0.73
CA GLU A 375 -7.39 13.02 -1.32
C GLU A 375 -7.45 14.11 -0.23
N VAL A 376 -7.32 15.36 -0.64
CA VAL A 376 -7.57 16.54 0.22
C VAL A 376 -8.62 17.39 -0.49
N ILE A 377 -9.79 17.54 0.13
CA ILE A 377 -10.94 18.22 -0.46
C ILE A 377 -11.23 19.49 0.33
N GLY A 378 -11.83 20.50 -0.30
CA GLY A 378 -12.38 21.66 0.41
C GLY A 378 -13.53 21.27 1.33
N ALA A 379 -13.65 21.93 2.49
CA ALA A 379 -14.76 21.66 3.42
C ALA A 379 -16.13 22.19 2.93
N HIS A 380 -16.17 22.99 1.86
CA HIS A 380 -17.37 23.66 1.37
C HIS A 380 -18.30 22.77 0.52
N ASP A 381 -17.95 21.49 0.34
CA ASP A 381 -18.78 20.56 -0.41
C ASP A 381 -20.06 20.18 0.36
N PRO A 382 -21.23 20.08 -0.33
CA PRO A 382 -22.49 19.79 0.34
C PRO A 382 -22.49 18.38 0.93
N LEU A 383 -22.59 18.30 2.26
CA LEU A 383 -22.70 17.04 3.01
C LEU A 383 -24.15 16.57 3.11
N VAL A 384 -24.38 15.27 2.94
CA VAL A 384 -25.68 14.64 3.21
C VAL A 384 -25.64 14.01 4.60
N SER A 385 -26.43 14.52 5.54
CA SER A 385 -26.49 13.96 6.90
C SER A 385 -27.29 12.64 6.92
N PRO A 386 -26.68 11.50 7.29
CA PRO A 386 -27.41 10.25 7.42
C PRO A 386 -28.26 10.25 8.71
N PRO A 387 -29.46 9.65 8.71
CA PRO A 387 -30.32 9.60 9.89
C PRO A 387 -29.68 8.76 11.01
N GLY A 388 -29.64 9.28 12.23
CA GLY A 388 -29.08 8.58 13.40
C GLY A 388 -27.54 8.58 13.49
N SER A 389 -26.88 9.52 12.80
CA SER A 389 -25.42 9.69 12.87
C SER A 389 -24.94 10.03 14.28
N SER A 390 -23.76 9.52 14.64
CA SER A 390 -23.05 9.94 15.85
C SER A 390 -22.70 11.43 15.79
N PRO A 391 -22.55 12.13 16.93
CA PRO A 391 -22.35 13.59 16.97
C PRO A 391 -21.09 14.08 16.24
N TYR A 392 -20.09 13.21 16.07
CA TYR A 392 -18.85 13.50 15.37
C TYR A 392 -18.91 13.27 13.86
N VAL A 393 -20.04 12.77 13.32
CA VAL A 393 -20.22 12.55 11.88
C VAL A 393 -20.94 13.75 11.27
N CYS A 394 -20.22 14.59 10.52
CA CYS A 394 -20.79 15.75 9.84
C CYS A 394 -21.76 15.34 8.73
N GLY A 395 -21.47 14.21 8.05
CA GLY A 395 -22.30 13.68 6.99
C GLY A 395 -21.57 12.71 6.07
N VAL A 396 -22.17 12.46 4.92
CA VAL A 396 -21.59 11.64 3.86
C VAL A 396 -21.42 12.51 2.62
N LEU A 397 -20.20 12.52 2.09
CA LEU A 397 -19.83 13.14 0.82
C LEU A 397 -19.91 12.09 -0.29
N ASN A 398 -20.55 12.41 -1.41
CA ASN A 398 -20.62 11.56 -2.58
C ASN A 398 -19.74 12.12 -3.69
N THR A 399 -18.62 11.46 -3.97
CA THR A 399 -17.67 11.88 -5.03
C THR A 399 -17.96 11.19 -6.38
N GLY A 400 -19.15 10.61 -6.56
CA GLY A 400 -19.55 9.87 -7.77
C GLY A 400 -18.95 8.46 -7.88
N HIS A 401 -17.77 8.24 -7.31
CA HIS A 401 -17.04 6.97 -7.34
C HIS A 401 -16.99 6.24 -6.00
N ALA A 402 -17.27 6.95 -4.89
CA ALA A 402 -17.34 6.40 -3.55
C ALA A 402 -18.19 7.27 -2.62
N LEU A 403 -18.75 6.66 -1.57
CA LEU A 403 -19.32 7.37 -0.43
C LEU A 403 -18.22 7.56 0.61
N ILE A 404 -18.03 8.80 1.06
CA ILE A 404 -17.00 9.18 2.03
C ILE A 404 -17.71 9.68 3.29
N THR A 405 -17.54 8.99 4.41
CA THR A 405 -18.08 9.45 5.70
C THR A 405 -17.18 10.53 6.27
N VAL A 406 -17.72 11.72 6.47
CA VAL A 406 -16.99 12.89 6.96
C VAL A 406 -17.13 12.98 8.49
N ILE A 407 -15.99 13.01 9.16
CA ILE A 407 -15.83 12.96 10.61
C ILE A 407 -15.13 14.24 11.06
N ASP A 408 -15.70 14.91 12.06
CA ASP A 408 -15.07 16.04 12.74
C ASP A 408 -14.11 15.57 13.82
N LEU A 409 -12.80 15.72 13.56
CA LEU A 409 -11.75 15.34 14.51
C LEU A 409 -11.80 16.16 15.80
N ARG A 410 -12.22 17.43 15.77
CA ARG A 410 -12.33 18.25 16.99
C ARG A 410 -13.39 17.67 17.92
N HIS A 411 -14.54 17.26 17.37
CA HIS A 411 -15.56 16.57 18.15
C HIS A 411 -15.08 15.21 18.67
N VAL A 412 -14.36 14.43 17.86
CA VAL A 412 -13.80 13.13 18.29
C VAL A 412 -12.84 13.29 19.47
N TYR A 413 -12.02 14.33 19.49
CA TYR A 413 -11.02 14.54 20.54
C TYR A 413 -11.49 15.47 21.68
N GLY A 414 -12.75 15.90 21.66
CA GLY A 414 -13.34 16.79 22.68
C GLY A 414 -12.71 18.19 22.69
N MET A 415 -12.26 18.69 21.55
CA MET A 415 -11.69 20.02 21.38
C MET A 415 -12.79 21.09 21.25
N GLU A 416 -12.42 22.36 21.39
CA GLU A 416 -13.39 23.45 21.18
C GLU A 416 -13.90 23.44 19.73
N PRO A 417 -15.22 23.63 19.51
CA PRO A 417 -15.77 23.74 18.16
C PRO A 417 -15.10 24.89 17.40
N PHE A 418 -14.74 24.65 16.15
CA PHE A 418 -14.15 25.65 15.27
C PHE A 418 -15.18 26.15 14.26
N VAL A 419 -15.01 27.40 13.81
CA VAL A 419 -15.81 27.96 12.73
C VAL A 419 -15.08 27.69 11.43
N GLU A 420 -15.68 26.91 10.53
CA GLU A 420 -15.11 26.61 9.22
C GLU A 420 -14.67 27.91 8.51
N THR A 421 -13.43 27.90 8.03
CA THR A 421 -12.81 28.99 7.26
C THR A 421 -12.52 28.52 5.84
N GLU A 422 -12.06 29.42 4.98
CA GLU A 422 -11.61 29.05 3.63
C GLU A 422 -10.37 28.12 3.64
N ASP A 423 -9.65 28.02 4.75
CA ASP A 423 -8.51 27.11 4.93
C ASP A 423 -8.91 25.71 5.36
N THR A 424 -10.16 25.51 5.80
CA THR A 424 -10.65 24.21 6.29
C THR A 424 -10.67 23.18 5.16
N ARG A 425 -10.10 22.00 5.44
CA ARG A 425 -9.96 20.91 4.48
C ARG A 425 -10.48 19.60 5.05
N ILE A 426 -10.87 18.69 4.16
CA ILE A 426 -11.25 17.32 4.48
C ILE A 426 -10.14 16.40 3.97
N LEU A 427 -9.42 15.75 4.89
CA LEU A 427 -8.43 14.72 4.57
C LEU A 427 -9.14 13.39 4.34
N VAL A 428 -9.24 12.97 3.09
CA VAL A 428 -9.79 11.66 2.75
C VAL A 428 -8.72 10.61 2.98
N VAL A 429 -8.96 9.70 3.92
CA VAL A 429 -8.10 8.56 4.24
C VAL A 429 -8.80 7.25 3.90
N GLU A 430 -8.03 6.21 3.58
CA GLU A 430 -8.57 4.87 3.32
C GLU A 430 -8.09 3.86 4.36
N HIS A 431 -9.03 3.08 4.89
CA HIS A 431 -8.75 1.97 5.79
C HIS A 431 -9.70 0.81 5.52
N ALA A 432 -9.16 -0.40 5.43
CA ALA A 432 -9.92 -1.63 5.14
C ALA A 432 -10.82 -1.55 3.89
N GLY A 433 -10.45 -0.74 2.88
CA GLY A 433 -11.22 -0.55 1.65
C GLY A 433 -12.37 0.47 1.75
N HIS A 434 -12.51 1.15 2.89
CA HIS A 434 -13.48 2.23 3.12
C HIS A 434 -12.77 3.59 3.18
N LYS A 435 -13.41 4.62 2.62
CA LYS A 435 -12.91 6.00 2.62
C LYS A 435 -13.60 6.83 3.70
N TYR A 436 -12.81 7.58 4.45
CA TYR A 436 -13.27 8.46 5.52
C TYR A 436 -12.69 9.85 5.29
N GLY A 437 -13.50 10.89 5.43
CA GLY A 437 -13.05 12.27 5.40
C GLY A 437 -12.80 12.76 6.83
N LEU A 438 -11.62 13.27 7.12
CA LEU A 438 -11.28 13.86 8.41
C LEU A 438 -11.24 15.38 8.27
N VAL A 439 -12.13 16.10 8.94
CA VAL A 439 -12.13 17.56 8.91
C VAL A 439 -10.92 18.08 9.70
N VAL A 440 -10.13 18.95 9.08
CA VAL A 440 -8.95 19.60 9.66
C VAL A 440 -9.00 21.11 9.41
N ASP A 441 -8.38 21.87 10.31
CA ASP A 441 -8.42 23.34 10.26
C ASP A 441 -7.66 23.88 9.05
N ALA A 442 -6.46 23.35 8.77
CA ALA A 442 -5.66 23.70 7.62
C ALA A 442 -4.64 22.61 7.29
N VAL A 443 -4.32 22.40 6.01
CA VAL A 443 -3.18 21.56 5.61
C VAL A 443 -1.93 22.43 5.45
N ARG A 444 -0.82 22.03 6.06
CA ARG A 444 0.41 22.85 6.10
C ARG A 444 1.41 22.48 5.03
N SER A 445 2.00 21.30 5.15
CA SER A 445 3.12 20.88 4.32
C SER A 445 3.19 19.37 4.20
N ILE A 446 4.09 18.91 3.36
CA ILE A 446 4.46 17.50 3.28
C ILE A 446 5.92 17.41 3.66
N THR A 447 6.22 16.60 4.66
CA THR A 447 7.55 16.51 5.26
C THR A 447 8.02 15.07 5.32
N SER A 448 9.32 14.87 5.05
CA SER A 448 9.97 13.58 5.19
C SER A 448 10.55 13.43 6.60
N ILE A 449 10.14 12.36 7.30
CA ILE A 449 10.55 12.06 8.67
C ILE A 449 11.35 10.75 8.65
N GLU A 450 12.56 10.79 9.23
CA GLU A 450 13.36 9.59 9.43
C GLU A 450 12.85 8.81 10.64
N PRO A 451 12.79 7.46 10.61
CA PRO A 451 12.32 6.68 11.75
C PRO A 451 13.10 6.92 13.05
N SER A 452 14.37 7.35 12.96
CA SER A 452 15.19 7.75 14.12
C SER A 452 14.73 9.04 14.80
N ASN A 453 13.99 9.89 14.11
CA ASN A 453 13.48 11.16 14.63
C ASN A 453 12.08 11.01 15.24
N LYS A 454 11.52 9.80 15.20
CA LYS A 454 10.27 9.45 15.89
C LYS A 454 10.58 9.02 17.30
N LEU A 455 9.85 9.58 18.24
CA LEU A 455 9.89 9.23 19.65
C LEU A 455 8.51 8.77 20.07
N LEU A 456 8.44 7.80 20.97
CA LEU A 456 7.17 7.50 21.65
C LEU A 456 6.74 8.73 22.44
N VAL A 457 5.44 9.01 22.47
CA VAL A 457 4.89 10.15 23.22
C VAL A 457 5.41 10.09 24.67
N PRO A 458 6.19 11.08 25.13
CA PRO A 458 6.70 11.10 26.49
C PRO A 458 5.56 11.07 27.50
N ALA A 459 5.72 10.33 28.60
CA ALA A 459 4.67 10.16 29.62
C ALA A 459 4.12 11.49 30.17
N LEU A 460 4.96 12.54 30.22
CA LEU A 460 4.55 13.88 30.64
C LEU A 460 3.56 14.55 29.67
N ILE A 461 3.69 14.29 28.36
CA ILE A 461 2.77 14.78 27.33
C ILE A 461 1.50 13.92 27.32
N ALA A 462 1.65 12.59 27.47
CA ALA A 462 0.52 11.66 27.55
C ALA A 462 -0.46 11.97 28.70
N LEU A 463 0.00 12.59 29.79
CA LEU A 463 -0.85 13.05 30.90
C LEU A 463 -1.76 14.25 30.55
N HIS A 464 -1.42 15.00 29.49
CA HIS A 464 -2.17 16.17 29.02
C HIS A 464 -3.00 15.88 27.76
N LEU A 465 -2.97 14.64 27.26
CA LEU A 465 -3.82 14.18 26.17
C LEU A 465 -5.07 13.52 26.78
N ASN A 466 -6.24 13.78 26.17
CA ASN A 466 -7.44 13.02 26.49
C ASN A 466 -7.25 11.54 26.12
N ASP A 467 -8.04 10.65 26.74
CA ASP A 467 -7.87 9.21 26.54
C ASP A 467 -8.03 8.79 25.07
N GLU A 468 -8.89 9.48 24.30
CA GLU A 468 -9.03 9.24 22.85
C GLU A 468 -7.75 9.61 22.08
N LEU A 469 -7.17 10.80 22.34
CA LEU A 469 -5.91 11.26 21.73
C LEU A 469 -4.74 10.33 22.04
N ARG A 470 -4.69 9.79 23.25
CA ARG A 470 -3.62 8.88 23.69
C ARG A 470 -3.68 7.51 22.99
N GLN A 471 -4.87 7.08 22.57
CA GLN A 471 -5.08 5.84 21.82
C GLN A 471 -4.77 5.99 20.34
N ASP A 472 -4.97 7.17 19.77
CA ASP A 472 -4.80 7.39 18.34
C ASP A 472 -3.43 8.01 17.97
N MET A 473 -2.65 8.45 18.96
CA MET A 473 -1.35 9.10 18.76
C MET A 473 -0.27 8.50 19.67
N HIS A 474 0.59 7.65 19.11
CA HIS A 474 1.62 6.94 19.87
C HIS A 474 3.03 7.48 19.67
N GLU A 475 3.23 8.25 18.59
CA GLU A 475 4.53 8.76 18.18
C GLU A 475 4.49 10.29 18.04
N VAL A 476 5.61 10.92 18.35
CA VAL A 476 5.90 12.32 18.01
C VAL A 476 7.14 12.38 17.15
N ALA A 477 7.18 13.34 16.23
CA ALA A 477 8.37 13.65 15.47
C ALA A 477 8.87 15.04 15.84
N GLU A 478 10.15 15.11 16.20
CA GLU A 478 10.83 16.39 16.39
C GLU A 478 11.50 16.77 15.07
N ILE A 479 11.07 17.90 14.50
CA ILE A 479 11.71 18.49 13.32
C ILE A 479 12.66 19.58 13.82
N PRO A 480 13.97 19.50 13.54
CA PRO A 480 14.92 20.53 13.95
C PRO A 480 14.50 21.91 13.42
N GLY A 481 14.26 22.85 14.33
CA GLY A 481 13.84 24.22 14.00
C GLY A 481 12.33 24.44 13.86
N GLU A 482 11.50 23.40 14.02
CA GLU A 482 10.03 23.50 13.96
C GLU A 482 9.36 22.96 15.24
N THR A 483 8.04 23.14 15.33
CA THR A 483 7.20 22.61 16.42
C THR A 483 7.13 21.08 16.37
N THR A 484 7.11 20.43 17.54
CA THR A 484 6.91 18.98 17.64
C THR A 484 5.59 18.55 16.98
N LEU A 485 5.67 17.57 16.08
CA LEU A 485 4.51 17.02 15.38
C LEU A 485 3.98 15.80 16.13
N LEU A 486 2.66 15.74 16.33
CA LEU A 486 1.99 14.53 16.80
C LEU A 486 1.59 13.66 15.60
N LEU A 487 1.99 12.40 15.61
CA LEU A 487 1.76 11.46 14.50
C LEU A 487 0.44 10.69 14.73
N LEU A 488 -0.54 10.92 13.86
CA LEU A 488 -1.85 10.29 13.90
C LEU A 488 -1.80 8.87 13.31
N ASP A 489 -2.20 7.88 14.11
CA ASP A 489 -2.47 6.52 13.63
C ASP A 489 -3.93 6.39 13.20
N VAL A 490 -4.16 6.58 11.90
CA VAL A 490 -5.47 6.48 11.27
C VAL A 490 -6.10 5.09 11.47
N ALA A 491 -5.30 4.03 11.53
CA ALA A 491 -5.84 2.68 11.70
C ALA A 491 -6.42 2.49 13.11
N SER A 492 -5.80 3.08 14.12
CA SER A 492 -6.28 3.04 15.51
C SER A 492 -7.53 3.89 15.67
N LEU A 493 -7.53 5.13 15.14
CA LEU A 493 -8.69 6.02 15.10
C LEU A 493 -9.91 5.34 14.47
N LEU A 494 -9.77 4.81 13.25
CA LEU A 494 -10.91 4.27 12.50
C LEU A 494 -11.44 2.95 13.10
N ARG A 495 -10.56 2.14 13.71
CA ARG A 495 -11.01 0.93 14.45
C ARG A 495 -11.87 1.32 15.65
N ARG A 496 -11.43 2.32 16.42
CA ARG A 496 -12.18 2.82 17.58
C ARG A 496 -13.55 3.37 17.18
N LEU A 497 -13.60 4.19 16.11
CA LEU A 497 -14.86 4.74 15.61
C LEU A 497 -15.81 3.66 15.06
N ALA A 498 -15.28 2.56 14.53
CA ALA A 498 -16.10 1.42 14.08
C ALA A 498 -16.70 0.64 15.27
N GLU A 499 -15.92 0.41 16.32
CA GLU A 499 -16.37 -0.27 17.55
C GLU A 499 -17.44 0.52 18.30
N GLU A 500 -17.29 1.86 18.40
CA GLU A 500 -18.27 2.75 19.04
C GLU A 500 -19.64 2.74 18.31
N GLY A 501 -19.62 2.68 16.97
CA GLY A 501 -20.82 2.62 16.13
C GLY A 501 -21.60 1.30 16.23
N GLU A 502 -20.92 0.18 16.51
CA GLU A 502 -21.57 -1.13 16.73
C GLU A 502 -22.29 -1.19 18.09
N THR A 503 -21.72 -0.58 19.13
CA THR A 503 -22.35 -0.50 20.46
C THR A 503 -23.63 0.36 20.49
N GLN A 504 -23.78 1.32 19.59
CA GLN A 504 -24.97 2.18 19.50
C GLN A 504 -26.10 1.59 18.64
N ASN A 505 -25.81 0.57 17.82
CA ASN A 505 -26.77 -0.06 16.91
C ASN A 505 -27.32 -1.42 17.39
N ALA A 506 -27.01 -1.85 18.62
CA ALA A 506 -27.62 -3.04 19.20
C ALA A 506 -29.11 -2.74 19.50
N PRO A 507 -30.07 -3.45 18.88
CA PRO A 507 -31.46 -3.31 19.27
C PRO A 507 -31.61 -3.84 20.69
N ASP A 508 -32.20 -3.03 21.56
CA ASP A 508 -32.60 -3.43 22.90
C ASP A 508 -33.71 -4.49 22.79
N ILE A 509 -33.31 -5.77 22.65
CA ILE A 509 -34.23 -6.90 22.71
C ILE A 509 -34.54 -7.14 24.19
N GLY A 510 -35.43 -6.30 24.73
CA GLY A 510 -36.03 -6.49 26.05
C GLY A 510 -36.75 -7.84 26.11
N MET A 511 -36.14 -8.81 26.80
CA MET A 511 -36.80 -10.04 27.23
C MET A 511 -37.85 -9.70 28.31
N PRO A 512 -39.11 -10.16 28.20
CA PRO A 512 -40.09 -9.95 29.25
C PRO A 512 -40.01 -11.07 30.30
N GLY A 513 -39.99 -10.67 31.57
CA GLY A 513 -40.66 -11.41 32.64
C GLY A 513 -39.75 -12.16 33.62
N THR A 514 -39.60 -11.58 34.81
CA THR A 514 -39.72 -12.37 36.04
C THR A 514 -40.38 -11.50 37.11
N LEU A 515 -41.66 -11.78 37.41
CA LEU A 515 -42.42 -11.17 38.50
C LEU A 515 -41.77 -11.52 39.85
N PRO A 516 -41.67 -10.57 40.81
CA PRO A 516 -41.37 -10.94 42.19
C PRO A 516 -42.66 -11.35 42.92
N ALA A 517 -42.52 -12.36 43.77
CA ALA A 517 -43.56 -12.90 44.62
C ALA A 517 -44.03 -11.89 45.69
N VAL A 518 -45.34 -11.82 45.88
CA VAL A 518 -45.98 -11.11 46.99
C VAL A 518 -45.92 -11.98 48.25
N HIS A 519 -45.40 -11.43 49.34
CA HIS A 519 -45.77 -11.83 50.70
C HIS A 519 -45.80 -10.61 51.63
N ASP A 520 -46.99 -10.03 51.72
CA ASP A 520 -47.73 -9.61 52.92
C ASP A 520 -46.97 -9.49 54.25
N LEU A 521 -47.01 -8.30 54.88
CA LEU A 521 -47.61 -8.08 56.21
C LEU A 521 -47.37 -6.64 56.73
N GLY A 522 -48.48 -5.91 56.87
CA GLY A 522 -48.90 -5.41 58.18
C GLY A 522 -48.35 -4.07 58.70
N ALA A 523 -49.28 -3.10 58.74
CA ALA A 523 -49.50 -2.14 59.84
C ALA A 523 -48.43 -1.05 60.08
N ALA A 524 -48.73 0.16 60.55
CA ALA A 524 -49.92 0.98 60.76
C ALA A 524 -49.41 2.33 61.29
N VAL A 525 -50.31 3.34 61.38
CA VAL A 525 -50.22 4.53 62.26
C VAL A 525 -49.24 5.63 61.78
N ALA A 526 -49.53 6.94 61.80
CA ALA A 526 -50.72 7.78 61.88
C ALA A 526 -50.21 9.24 61.77
N VAL A 527 -51.03 10.12 61.17
CA VAL A 527 -51.34 11.51 61.59
C VAL A 527 -50.13 12.47 61.77
N SER A 528 -50.01 13.56 61.01
CA SER A 528 -50.94 14.70 60.94
C SER A 528 -50.75 15.54 59.69
#